data_AF-A0A974GY23-F1
#
_entry.id   AF-A0A974GY23-F1
#
_cell.length_a   1.000
_cell.length_b   1.000
_cell.length_c   1.000
_cell.angle_alpha   90.00
_cell.angle_beta   90.00
_cell.angle_gamma   90.00
#
_symmetry.space_group_name_H-M   'P 1'
#
loop_
_entity.id
_entity.type
_entity.pdbx_description
1 polymer ?
#
loop_
_entity_poly.entity_id
_entity_poly.type
_entity_poly.pdbx_seq_one_letter_code
_entity_poly.pdbx_strand_id
1 'polypeptide(L)'
;MSQIITYLLVYNQYLLNQIYELTIFIAKYIPIKQWAFEDSNSPAYQKLKIDKLPIIKKFIKQDYNFLLEYYLWKYGKPVKPVRRRNGKTIPEDTACPLCGAPHQYIYDNNGGNGQYQCKICSQTFSTGEQITSPLVLICPYCGHTLSAVKDRKHFIVHKCINKKCSYYMDNLKLLPKDLDPKEKYKYKLHYIYREFTLDFFSMDLYMLPSWATSFKFRKNNAHIMGLCLTYHVNLGLSLRKTAEAMREIHNINISHTMVASYARTAAVLVKPFVDTFDYKPSNNLAADETYIKIKGLKAYVWLIMDTVSRSILGYQVSNSRDVGPCILTMRMAFDKFKKFPGKALKFIADGYSAYPLAAQQFKIEKKWDVDITQVIGLTNDDAVTKEHRPFKQKIERLNRTFKASYRVTCGYGTDDGAYYGVNLWVAYYNFLRPHELYGRKRPLNEVDMLKDAGNMPGKWQLIIFLGQQVILNTQETKSS
;
A
#
# COMPACT_ATOMS: atom_id res chain seq x y z
N MET A 1 34.18 14.59 48.09
CA MET A 1 33.04 14.51 47.14
C MET A 1 33.02 15.68 46.16
N SER A 2 33.23 16.95 46.59
CA SER A 2 33.21 18.12 45.67
C SER A 2 34.30 18.09 44.60
N GLN A 3 35.54 17.67 44.93
CA GLN A 3 36.65 17.64 43.97
C GLN A 3 36.42 16.67 42.79
N ILE A 4 35.76 15.54 43.02
CA ILE A 4 35.42 14.55 41.97
C ILE A 4 34.36 15.13 41.04
N ILE A 5 33.34 15.81 41.59
CA ILE A 5 32.28 16.45 40.80
C ILE A 5 32.88 17.56 39.94
N THR A 6 33.76 18.40 40.49
CA THR A 6 34.44 19.46 39.73
C THR A 6 35.31 18.86 38.62
N TYR A 7 36.06 17.80 38.89
CA TYR A 7 36.87 17.11 37.87
C TYR A 7 36.00 16.53 36.75
N LEU A 8 34.89 15.88 37.08
CA LEU A 8 33.97 15.32 36.09
C LEU A 8 33.30 16.40 35.24
N LEU A 9 32.97 17.55 35.82
CA LEU A 9 32.41 18.69 35.08
C LEU A 9 33.43 19.27 34.08
N VAL A 10 34.68 19.45 34.51
CA VAL A 10 35.76 19.92 33.62
C VAL A 10 36.03 18.90 32.52
N TYR A 11 36.05 17.60 32.85
CA TYR A 11 36.23 16.54 31.86
C TYR A 11 35.08 16.49 30.85
N ASN A 12 33.84 16.69 31.30
CA ASN A 12 32.67 16.75 30.42
C ASN A 12 32.73 17.97 29.49
N GLN A 13 33.12 19.15 29.98
CA GLN A 13 33.34 20.33 29.15
C GLN A 13 34.45 20.12 28.11
N TYR A 14 35.53 19.42 28.48
CA TYR A 14 36.59 19.06 27.54
C TYR A 14 36.07 18.12 26.43
N LEU A 15 35.31 17.08 26.78
CA LEU A 15 34.70 16.17 25.81
C LEU A 15 33.71 16.89 24.88
N LEU A 16 32.89 17.80 25.42
CA LEU A 16 31.98 18.63 24.61
C LEU A 16 32.75 19.49 23.60
N ASN A 17 33.89 20.04 23.99
CA ASN A 17 34.73 20.82 23.10
C ASN A 17 35.34 19.95 21.99
N GLN A 18 35.80 18.73 22.31
CA GLN A 18 36.27 17.76 21.31
C GLN A 18 35.16 17.37 20.31
N ILE A 19 33.94 17.14 20.81
CA ILE A 19 32.78 16.86 19.94
C ILE A 19 32.49 18.06 19.03
N TYR A 20 32.54 19.28 19.54
CA TYR A 20 32.31 20.49 18.76
C TYR A 20 33.31 20.64 17.61
N GLU A 21 34.61 20.49 17.89
CA GLU A 21 35.68 20.52 16.88
C GLU A 21 35.51 19.42 15.82
N LEU A 22 35.18 18.19 16.23
CA LEU A 22 34.87 17.10 15.31
C LEU A 22 33.65 17.41 14.44
N THR A 23 32.64 18.08 15.00
CA THR A 23 31.42 18.45 14.27
C THR A 23 31.73 19.51 13.20
N ILE A 24 32.57 20.50 13.51
CA ILE A 24 33.06 21.49 12.55
C ILE A 24 33.90 20.82 11.46
N PHE A 25 34.80 19.91 11.85
CA PHE A 25 35.63 19.17 10.91
C PHE A 25 34.78 18.36 9.92
N ILE A 26 33.79 17.60 10.43
CA ILE A 26 32.85 16.83 9.61
C ILE A 26 32.07 17.78 8.69
N ALA A 27 31.50 18.88 9.21
CA ALA A 27 30.71 19.81 8.42
C ALA A 27 31.52 20.52 7.31
N LYS A 28 32.81 20.77 7.55
CA LYS A 28 33.69 21.52 6.64
C LYS A 28 34.37 20.63 5.60
N TYR A 29 34.73 19.41 5.96
CA TYR A 29 35.59 18.54 5.13
C TYR A 29 34.91 17.26 4.65
N ILE A 30 33.79 16.85 5.24
CA ILE A 30 33.00 15.72 4.74
C ILE A 30 31.83 16.29 3.94
N PRO A 31 31.74 16.04 2.62
CA PRO A 31 30.61 16.48 1.82
C PRO A 31 29.35 15.72 2.27
N ILE A 32 28.58 16.26 3.21
CA ILE A 32 27.33 15.64 3.70
C ILE A 32 26.32 15.44 2.54
N LYS A 33 26.45 16.20 1.44
CA LYS A 33 25.68 16.01 0.21
C LYS A 33 25.97 14.70 -0.54
N GLN A 34 27.12 14.05 -0.33
CA GLN A 34 27.42 12.76 -0.99
C GLN A 34 26.64 11.58 -0.40
N TRP A 35 26.03 11.74 0.78
CA TRP A 35 25.23 10.68 1.42
C TRP A 35 23.75 10.69 1.00
N ALA A 36 23.31 11.72 0.28
CA ALA A 36 22.17 11.57 -0.61
C ALA A 36 22.67 10.83 -1.85
N PHE A 37 22.88 9.51 -1.74
CA PHE A 37 23.17 8.69 -2.90
C PHE A 37 21.99 8.82 -3.86
N GLU A 38 22.19 9.60 -4.92
CA GLU A 38 21.23 9.79 -6.00
C GLU A 38 21.14 8.49 -6.80
N ASP A 39 20.36 7.52 -6.29
CA ASP A 39 19.86 6.34 -7.02
C ASP A 39 19.13 6.73 -8.33
N SER A 40 18.99 8.04 -8.61
CA SER A 40 18.25 8.60 -9.73
C SER A 40 18.86 8.36 -11.09
N ASN A 41 20.09 7.86 -11.23
CA ASN A 41 20.73 7.71 -12.55
C ASN A 41 20.61 6.30 -13.14
N SER A 42 20.18 5.29 -12.37
CA SER A 42 19.95 3.96 -12.94
C SER A 42 18.59 3.91 -13.67
N PRO A 43 18.55 3.55 -14.97
CA PRO A 43 17.32 3.50 -15.75
C PRO A 43 16.28 2.54 -15.16
N ALA A 44 16.74 1.50 -14.45
CA ALA A 44 15.89 0.47 -13.85
C ALA A 44 15.02 1.03 -12.70
N TYR A 45 15.59 1.92 -11.88
CA TYR A 45 14.92 2.46 -10.68
C TYR A 45 14.09 3.72 -10.98
N GLN A 46 14.43 4.50 -12.02
CA GLN A 46 13.71 5.74 -12.36
C GLN A 46 12.22 5.54 -12.67
N LYS A 47 11.83 4.44 -13.34
CA LYS A 47 10.43 4.20 -13.74
C LYS A 47 9.47 4.06 -12.54
N LEU A 48 10.00 3.68 -11.39
CA LEU A 48 9.23 3.32 -10.20
C LEU A 48 9.15 4.45 -9.18
N LYS A 49 9.85 5.56 -9.41
CA LYS A 49 9.83 6.73 -8.52
C LYS A 49 8.42 7.32 -8.43
N ILE A 50 7.94 7.49 -7.21
CA ILE A 50 6.68 8.19 -6.90
C ILE A 50 6.91 9.68 -7.13
N ASP A 51 6.14 10.30 -8.01
CA ASP A 51 6.24 11.75 -8.22
C ASP A 51 5.37 12.52 -7.21
N LYS A 52 5.62 13.83 -7.13
CA LYS A 52 4.74 14.76 -6.42
C LYS A 52 3.29 14.60 -6.89
N LEU A 53 2.34 14.74 -5.96
CA LEU A 53 0.92 14.71 -6.30
C LEU A 53 0.57 15.86 -7.26
N PRO A 54 -0.37 15.64 -8.20
CA PRO A 54 -0.81 16.65 -9.13
C PRO A 54 -1.62 17.71 -8.40
N ILE A 55 -1.69 18.89 -9.00
CA ILE A 55 -2.58 19.93 -8.51
C ILE A 55 -3.97 19.58 -9.01
N ILE A 56 -4.88 19.29 -8.09
CA ILE A 56 -6.29 19.05 -8.41
C ILE A 56 -6.97 20.40 -8.54
N LYS A 57 -7.31 20.80 -9.77
CA LYS A 57 -8.12 21.99 -10.00
C LYS A 57 -9.58 21.56 -10.03
N LYS A 58 -10.30 21.89 -8.97
CA LYS A 58 -11.75 21.69 -8.88
C LYS A 58 -12.45 22.69 -9.80
N PHE A 59 -13.47 22.23 -10.51
CA PHE A 59 -14.36 23.14 -11.21
C PHE A 59 -15.15 23.95 -10.17
N ILE A 60 -14.96 25.26 -10.17
CA ILE A 60 -15.73 26.19 -9.34
C ILE A 60 -16.61 26.98 -10.29
N LYS A 61 -17.93 26.78 -10.17
CA LYS A 61 -18.90 27.60 -10.90
C LYS A 61 -18.76 29.04 -10.41
N GLN A 62 -18.51 29.95 -11.33
CA GLN A 62 -18.43 31.37 -11.05
C GLN A 62 -19.82 31.99 -11.21
N ASP A 63 -20.01 33.19 -10.66
CA ASP A 63 -21.21 33.99 -10.90
C ASP A 63 -20.82 35.20 -11.77
N TYR A 64 -21.40 35.28 -12.96
CA TYR A 64 -21.12 36.38 -13.87
C TYR A 64 -21.58 37.73 -13.31
N ASN A 65 -22.66 37.79 -12.50
CA ASN A 65 -23.13 39.05 -11.90
C ASN A 65 -22.06 39.60 -10.94
N PHE A 66 -21.56 38.75 -10.06
CA PHE A 66 -20.45 39.10 -9.17
C PHE A 66 -19.19 39.54 -9.95
N LEU A 67 -18.84 38.85 -11.05
CA LEU A 67 -17.68 39.24 -11.86
C LEU A 67 -17.84 40.60 -12.53
N LEU A 68 -19.05 40.96 -12.98
CA LEU A 68 -19.33 42.28 -13.55
C LEU A 68 -19.10 43.39 -12.51
N GLU A 69 -19.61 43.20 -11.29
CA GLU A 69 -19.40 44.13 -10.17
C GLU A 69 -17.91 44.23 -9.78
N TYR A 70 -17.22 43.09 -9.68
CA TYR A 70 -15.79 43.03 -9.37
C TYR A 70 -14.96 43.79 -10.42
N TYR A 71 -15.24 43.61 -11.71
CA TYR A 71 -14.53 44.32 -12.77
C TYR A 71 -14.83 45.82 -12.77
N LEU A 72 -16.07 46.22 -12.48
CA LEU A 72 -16.43 47.62 -12.34
C LEU A 72 -15.66 48.27 -11.18
N TRP A 73 -15.62 47.61 -10.02
CA TRP A 73 -14.87 48.08 -8.86
C TRP A 73 -13.36 48.16 -9.13
N LYS A 74 -12.77 47.11 -9.73
CA LYS A 74 -11.32 47.01 -9.93
C LYS A 74 -10.78 47.89 -11.05
N TYR A 75 -11.50 48.00 -12.16
CA TYR A 75 -11.02 48.65 -13.38
C TYR A 75 -11.76 49.96 -13.70
N GLY A 76 -12.77 50.33 -12.89
CA GLY A 76 -13.55 51.56 -13.07
C GLY A 76 -14.39 51.60 -14.35
N LYS A 77 -14.54 50.49 -15.06
CA LYS A 77 -15.23 50.40 -16.35
C LYS A 77 -16.15 49.17 -16.39
N PRO A 78 -17.43 49.33 -16.76
CA PRO A 78 -18.34 48.20 -16.88
C PRO A 78 -17.98 47.34 -18.11
N VAL A 79 -17.98 46.02 -17.94
CA VAL A 79 -17.80 45.08 -19.05
C VAL A 79 -19.08 45.07 -19.87
N LYS A 80 -19.02 45.65 -21.08
CA LYS A 80 -20.17 45.71 -21.99
C LYS A 80 -20.37 44.37 -22.74
N PRO A 81 -21.59 44.06 -23.20
CA PRO A 81 -21.86 42.96 -24.12
C PRO A 81 -20.97 42.96 -25.37
N VAL A 82 -20.88 41.82 -26.04
CA VAL A 82 -20.11 41.66 -27.28
C VAL A 82 -20.83 42.40 -28.42
N ARG A 83 -20.15 43.37 -29.05
CA ARG A 83 -20.63 44.00 -30.30
C ARG A 83 -20.21 43.14 -31.48
N ARG A 84 -21.15 42.38 -32.04
CA ARG A 84 -20.91 41.50 -33.20
C ARG A 84 -20.90 42.32 -34.49
N ARG A 85 -19.84 42.20 -35.28
CA ARG A 85 -19.68 42.93 -36.56
C ARG A 85 -20.02 42.09 -37.80
N ASN A 86 -20.08 40.76 -37.67
CA ASN A 86 -20.13 39.83 -38.81
C ASN A 86 -21.53 39.25 -39.10
N GLY A 87 -22.61 39.84 -38.58
CA GLY A 87 -24.00 39.40 -38.85
C GLY A 87 -24.42 38.03 -38.27
N LYS A 88 -23.48 37.20 -37.79
CA LYS A 88 -23.76 35.91 -37.16
C LYS A 88 -24.29 36.10 -35.73
N THR A 89 -25.43 35.49 -35.42
CA THR A 89 -26.04 35.45 -34.09
C THR A 89 -25.69 34.15 -33.37
N ILE A 90 -25.47 34.24 -32.06
CA ILE A 90 -25.31 33.06 -31.19
C ILE A 90 -26.71 32.72 -30.66
N PRO A 91 -27.10 31.43 -30.60
CA PRO A 91 -28.39 31.00 -30.04
C PRO A 91 -28.64 31.59 -28.65
N GLU A 92 -29.87 32.03 -28.38
CA GLU A 92 -30.21 32.76 -27.15
C GLU A 92 -30.08 31.93 -25.87
N ASP A 93 -30.26 30.61 -26.01
CA ASP A 93 -30.09 29.57 -25.00
C ASP A 93 -28.62 29.30 -24.64
N THR A 94 -27.66 29.85 -25.39
CA THR A 94 -26.23 29.66 -25.12
C THR A 94 -25.81 30.45 -23.87
N ALA A 95 -25.42 29.74 -22.82
CA ALA A 95 -24.83 30.31 -21.62
C ALA A 95 -23.40 29.80 -21.39
N CYS A 96 -22.56 30.62 -20.76
CA CYS A 96 -21.22 30.19 -20.39
C CYS A 96 -21.30 29.09 -19.32
N PRO A 97 -20.73 27.90 -19.55
CA PRO A 97 -20.80 26.80 -18.58
C PRO A 97 -20.03 27.10 -17.28
N LEU A 98 -19.04 27.99 -17.31
CA LEU A 98 -18.24 28.34 -16.13
C LEU A 98 -18.90 29.38 -15.22
N CYS A 99 -19.37 30.50 -15.78
CA CYS A 99 -19.90 31.63 -15.00
C CYS A 99 -21.39 31.90 -15.17
N GLY A 100 -22.08 31.18 -16.07
CA GLY A 100 -23.50 31.43 -16.37
C GLY A 100 -23.78 32.67 -17.22
N ALA A 101 -22.75 33.35 -17.74
CA ALA A 101 -22.94 34.53 -18.57
C ALA A 101 -23.82 34.22 -19.81
N PRO A 102 -24.84 35.03 -20.11
CA PRO A 102 -25.76 34.78 -21.22
C PRO A 102 -25.09 35.03 -22.58
N HIS A 103 -25.78 34.60 -23.66
CA HIS A 103 -25.30 34.67 -25.04
C HIS A 103 -24.75 36.05 -25.44
N GLN A 104 -25.26 37.14 -24.86
CA GLN A 104 -24.82 38.53 -25.11
C GLN A 104 -23.33 38.78 -24.78
N TYR A 105 -22.74 37.99 -23.88
CA TYR A 105 -21.34 38.10 -23.46
C TYR A 105 -20.44 37.03 -24.10
N ILE A 106 -20.91 36.33 -25.12
CA ILE A 106 -20.20 35.22 -25.74
C ILE A 106 -19.72 35.60 -27.14
N TYR A 107 -18.45 35.32 -27.42
CA TYR A 107 -17.83 35.38 -28.73
C TYR A 107 -17.96 34.03 -29.44
N ASP A 108 -18.14 34.07 -30.76
CA ASP A 108 -17.85 32.94 -31.64
C ASP A 108 -16.34 32.95 -31.93
N ASN A 109 -15.60 32.05 -31.28
CA ASN A 109 -14.13 32.07 -31.27
C ASN A 109 -13.54 31.56 -32.58
N ASN A 110 -14.25 30.64 -33.26
CA ASN A 110 -13.78 29.99 -34.50
C ASN A 110 -14.68 30.31 -35.71
N GLY A 111 -15.43 31.42 -35.68
CA GLY A 111 -16.18 31.92 -36.83
C GLY A 111 -17.25 30.97 -37.39
N GLY A 112 -17.81 30.08 -36.57
CA GLY A 112 -18.91 29.18 -36.95
C GLY A 112 -18.62 27.69 -36.78
N ASN A 113 -17.39 27.30 -36.43
CA ASN A 113 -17.01 25.90 -36.23
C ASN A 113 -17.28 25.39 -34.80
N GLY A 114 -18.33 25.91 -34.15
CA GLY A 114 -18.86 25.38 -32.89
C GLY A 114 -17.97 25.59 -31.65
N GLN A 115 -17.04 26.55 -31.64
CA GLN A 115 -16.29 26.93 -30.43
C GLN A 115 -16.58 28.38 -30.05
N TYR A 116 -17.04 28.57 -28.83
CA TYR A 116 -17.38 29.85 -28.22
C TYR A 116 -16.34 30.28 -27.18
N GLN A 117 -16.28 31.58 -26.87
CA GLN A 117 -15.47 32.14 -25.77
C GLN A 117 -16.26 33.15 -24.96
N CYS A 118 -16.32 33.00 -23.64
CA CYS A 118 -16.96 33.96 -22.76
C CYS A 118 -16.10 35.22 -22.58
N LYS A 119 -16.68 36.41 -22.77
CA LYS A 119 -16.00 37.70 -22.54
C LYS A 119 -15.73 37.97 -21.06
N ILE A 120 -16.58 37.49 -20.15
CA ILE A 120 -16.50 37.79 -18.71
C ILE A 120 -15.42 36.95 -18.02
N CYS A 121 -15.40 35.63 -18.26
CA CYS A 121 -14.44 34.71 -17.61
C CYS A 121 -13.36 34.18 -18.55
N SER A 122 -13.34 34.60 -19.82
CA SER A 122 -12.40 34.16 -20.87
C SER A 122 -12.45 32.66 -21.21
N GLN A 123 -13.38 31.89 -20.65
CA GLN A 123 -13.52 30.46 -20.87
C GLN A 123 -13.96 30.15 -22.30
N THR A 124 -13.23 29.28 -22.99
CA THR A 124 -13.60 28.71 -24.29
C THR A 124 -14.42 27.43 -24.11
N PHE A 125 -15.44 27.19 -24.95
CA PHE A 125 -16.35 26.03 -24.87
C PHE A 125 -17.03 25.68 -26.19
N SER A 126 -17.35 24.41 -26.42
CA SER A 126 -18.01 23.95 -27.66
C SER A 126 -19.44 23.43 -27.42
N THR A 127 -19.64 22.65 -26.35
CA THR A 127 -20.95 22.25 -25.82
C THR A 127 -20.96 22.43 -24.30
N GLY A 128 -22.12 22.63 -23.69
CA GLY A 128 -22.25 22.79 -22.23
C GLY A 128 -21.71 21.59 -21.42
N GLU A 129 -21.72 20.39 -22.02
CA GLU A 129 -21.34 19.12 -21.38
C GLU A 129 -19.82 18.91 -21.21
N GLN A 130 -18.97 19.49 -22.07
CA GLN A 130 -17.51 19.21 -21.99
C GLN A 130 -16.78 20.01 -20.89
N ILE A 131 -17.39 21.07 -20.35
CA ILE A 131 -16.70 22.01 -19.45
C ILE A 131 -16.93 21.68 -17.97
N THR A 132 -17.93 20.88 -17.67
CA THR A 132 -18.30 20.51 -16.30
C THR A 132 -17.51 19.34 -15.76
N SER A 133 -16.40 18.93 -16.39
CA SER A 133 -15.52 17.89 -15.82
C SER A 133 -14.94 18.42 -14.49
N PRO A 134 -15.38 17.89 -13.33
CA PRO A 134 -15.27 18.62 -12.07
C PRO A 134 -13.85 18.61 -11.49
N LEU A 135 -12.92 17.86 -12.09
CA LEU A 135 -11.60 17.57 -11.55
C LEU A 135 -10.57 17.52 -12.69
N VAL A 136 -9.83 18.61 -12.89
CA VAL A 136 -8.73 18.68 -13.86
C VAL A 136 -7.41 18.43 -13.12
N LEU A 137 -6.69 17.40 -13.53
CA LEU A 137 -5.36 17.09 -12.98
C LEU A 137 -4.29 17.93 -13.68
N ILE A 138 -3.54 18.70 -12.90
CA ILE A 138 -2.53 19.62 -13.41
C ILE A 138 -1.12 19.18 -12.99
N CYS A 139 -0.18 19.27 -13.93
CA CYS A 139 1.23 19.03 -13.71
C CYS A 139 1.79 20.03 -12.68
N PRO A 140 2.35 19.57 -11.55
CA PRO A 140 2.83 20.46 -10.48
C PRO A 140 4.10 21.24 -10.86
N TYR A 141 4.73 20.89 -11.99
CA TYR A 141 5.99 21.49 -12.44
C TYR A 141 5.81 22.59 -13.49
N CYS A 142 4.77 22.51 -14.32
CA CYS A 142 4.57 23.46 -15.43
C CYS A 142 3.14 23.99 -15.56
N GLY A 143 2.22 23.57 -14.68
CA GLY A 143 0.83 24.03 -14.72
C GLY A 143 -0.01 23.50 -15.89
N HIS A 144 0.54 22.61 -16.74
CA HIS A 144 -0.18 22.04 -17.87
C HIS A 144 -1.11 20.90 -17.44
N THR A 145 -2.29 20.81 -18.06
CA THR A 145 -3.24 19.71 -17.85
C THR A 145 -2.60 18.37 -18.20
N LEU A 146 -2.82 17.36 -17.35
CA LEU A 146 -2.36 16.00 -17.63
C LEU A 146 -3.30 15.31 -18.60
N SER A 147 -2.73 14.53 -19.52
CA SER A 147 -3.50 13.70 -20.45
C SER A 147 -3.55 12.27 -19.92
N ALA A 148 -4.73 11.65 -19.92
CA ALA A 148 -4.87 10.21 -19.71
C ALA A 148 -4.26 9.46 -20.92
N VAL A 149 -3.22 8.66 -20.68
CA VAL A 149 -2.48 7.97 -21.76
C VAL A 149 -2.70 6.46 -21.73
N LYS A 150 -2.95 5.87 -20.56
CA LYS A 150 -3.19 4.43 -20.42
C LYS A 150 -4.25 4.14 -19.37
N ASP A 151 -5.16 3.25 -19.70
CA ASP A 151 -6.10 2.66 -18.75
C ASP A 151 -5.52 1.33 -18.21
N ARG A 152 -5.62 1.12 -16.89
CA ARG A 152 -5.25 -0.13 -16.21
C ARG A 152 -6.39 -0.52 -15.29
N LYS A 153 -6.50 -1.82 -15.00
CA LYS A 153 -7.55 -2.46 -14.19
C LYS A 153 -7.99 -1.69 -12.92
N HIS A 154 -7.07 -1.02 -12.23
CA HIS A 154 -7.36 -0.30 -10.98
C HIS A 154 -6.99 1.18 -10.99
N PHE A 155 -6.38 1.68 -12.07
CA PHE A 155 -5.92 3.06 -12.14
C PHE A 155 -5.67 3.54 -13.57
N ILE A 156 -5.87 4.83 -13.80
CA ILE A 156 -5.58 5.51 -15.06
C ILE A 156 -4.23 6.21 -14.95
N VAL A 157 -3.40 6.08 -15.98
CA VAL A 157 -2.08 6.72 -16.05
C VAL A 157 -2.19 8.06 -16.79
N HIS A 158 -1.97 9.14 -16.06
CA HIS A 158 -1.93 10.51 -16.53
C HIS A 158 -0.49 10.98 -16.78
N LYS A 159 -0.23 11.66 -17.89
CA LYS A 159 1.11 12.11 -18.29
C LYS A 159 1.10 13.59 -18.66
N CYS A 160 2.13 14.31 -18.23
CA CYS A 160 2.40 15.66 -18.74
C CYS A 160 3.04 15.58 -20.13
N ILE A 161 2.29 15.91 -21.17
CA ILE A 161 2.77 15.89 -22.57
C ILE A 161 3.61 17.10 -22.96
N ASN A 162 3.62 18.16 -22.13
CA ASN A 162 4.37 19.39 -22.41
C ASN A 162 5.90 19.14 -22.41
N LYS A 163 6.53 19.27 -23.59
CA LYS A 163 7.98 19.15 -23.79
C LYS A 163 8.79 20.31 -23.21
N LYS A 164 8.16 21.44 -22.88
CA LYS A 164 8.79 22.58 -22.19
C LYS A 164 8.65 22.51 -20.67
N CYS A 165 8.12 21.41 -20.13
CA CYS A 165 8.00 21.21 -18.69
C CYS A 165 9.39 21.13 -18.04
N SER A 166 9.60 21.85 -16.93
CA SER A 166 10.85 21.83 -16.17
C SER A 166 11.28 20.40 -15.82
N TYR A 167 10.36 19.59 -15.27
CA TYR A 167 10.62 18.17 -14.97
C TYR A 167 11.13 17.37 -16.18
N TYR A 168 10.57 17.62 -17.37
CA TYR A 168 11.00 16.93 -18.59
C TYR A 168 12.40 17.39 -19.03
N MET A 169 12.63 18.70 -19.03
CA MET A 169 13.91 19.28 -19.43
C MET A 169 15.04 18.86 -18.49
N ASP A 170 14.78 18.82 -17.19
CA ASP A 170 15.76 18.43 -16.18
C ASP A 170 16.12 16.94 -16.30
N ASN A 171 15.13 16.06 -16.45
CA ASN A 171 15.41 14.64 -16.68
C ASN A 171 16.09 14.37 -18.03
N LEU A 172 15.84 15.20 -19.04
CA LEU A 172 16.49 15.07 -20.35
C LEU A 172 17.98 15.43 -20.28
N LYS A 173 18.37 16.37 -19.41
CA LYS A 173 19.79 16.69 -19.13
C LYS A 173 20.54 15.57 -18.40
N LEU A 174 19.82 14.75 -17.63
CA LEU A 174 20.39 13.62 -16.89
C LEU A 174 20.64 12.37 -17.76
N LEU A 175 20.20 12.38 -19.03
CA LEU A 175 20.44 11.26 -19.93
C LEU A 175 21.93 11.13 -20.29
N PRO A 176 22.43 9.90 -20.51
CA PRO A 176 23.75 9.70 -21.10
C PRO A 176 23.85 10.41 -22.46
N LYS A 177 24.96 11.10 -22.71
CA LYS A 177 25.16 11.89 -23.94
C LYS A 177 25.13 11.02 -25.21
N ASP A 178 25.58 9.77 -25.09
CA ASP A 178 25.69 8.81 -26.20
C ASP A 178 24.49 7.87 -26.31
N LEU A 179 23.38 8.19 -25.64
CA LEU A 179 22.19 7.35 -25.64
C LEU A 179 21.46 7.41 -27.00
N ASP A 180 21.26 6.26 -27.64
CA ASP A 180 20.43 6.13 -28.83
C ASP A 180 19.02 6.71 -28.55
N PRO A 181 18.49 7.63 -29.38
CA PRO A 181 17.13 8.15 -29.25
C PRO A 181 16.05 7.07 -29.09
N LYS A 182 16.24 5.89 -29.69
CA LYS A 182 15.34 4.74 -29.55
C LYS A 182 15.30 4.16 -28.15
N GLU A 183 16.30 4.42 -27.30
CA GLU A 183 16.35 3.91 -25.93
C GLU A 183 15.74 4.86 -24.90
N LYS A 184 15.32 6.06 -25.31
CA LYS A 184 14.72 7.06 -24.41
C LYS A 184 13.49 6.55 -23.67
N TYR A 185 12.76 5.57 -24.19
CA TYR A 185 11.61 4.94 -23.51
C TYR A 185 12.00 4.15 -22.25
N LYS A 186 13.30 3.81 -22.09
CA LYS A 186 13.84 3.16 -20.90
C LYS A 186 13.90 4.13 -19.71
N TYR A 187 13.87 5.44 -19.95
CA TYR A 187 14.00 6.47 -18.92
C TYR A 187 12.65 7.14 -18.64
N LYS A 188 12.46 7.57 -17.40
CA LYS A 188 11.25 8.30 -16.99
C LYS A 188 11.46 9.79 -17.26
N LEU A 189 11.12 10.24 -18.46
CA LEU A 189 11.33 11.65 -18.84
C LEU A 189 10.18 12.56 -18.42
N HIS A 190 8.94 12.11 -18.54
CA HIS A 190 7.78 12.95 -18.25
C HIS A 190 7.25 12.70 -16.85
N TYR A 191 6.64 13.73 -16.28
CA TYR A 191 5.83 13.60 -15.08
C TYR A 191 4.65 12.67 -15.34
N ILE A 192 4.44 11.70 -14.45
CA ILE A 192 3.38 10.70 -14.54
C ILE A 192 2.64 10.65 -13.22
N TYR A 193 1.32 10.82 -13.28
CA TYR A 193 0.41 10.57 -12.18
C TYR A 193 -0.44 9.33 -12.46
N ARG A 194 -0.88 8.64 -11.42
CA ARG A 194 -1.74 7.47 -11.52
C ARG A 194 -2.94 7.70 -10.62
N GLU A 195 -4.11 7.78 -11.24
CA GLU A 195 -5.38 8.01 -10.59
C GLU A 195 -6.05 6.66 -10.33
N PHE A 196 -6.23 6.29 -9.08
CA PHE A 196 -6.94 5.06 -8.73
C PHE A 196 -8.45 5.25 -8.93
N THR A 197 -9.07 4.30 -9.61
CA THR A 197 -10.51 4.32 -9.92
C THR A 197 -11.35 3.58 -8.89
N LEU A 198 -10.70 2.92 -7.93
CA LEU A 198 -11.31 2.09 -6.90
C LEU A 198 -10.73 2.45 -5.54
N ASP A 199 -11.61 2.70 -4.57
CA ASP A 199 -11.22 3.05 -3.21
C ASP A 199 -10.95 1.79 -2.39
N PHE A 200 -9.67 1.43 -2.31
CA PHE A 200 -9.24 0.30 -1.48
C PHE A 200 -9.33 0.59 0.01
N PHE A 201 -9.58 1.82 0.48
CA PHE A 201 -9.64 2.20 1.89
C PHE A 201 -11.05 2.13 2.49
N SER A 202 -12.11 2.22 1.67
CA SER A 202 -13.48 1.94 2.10
C SER A 202 -13.78 0.45 2.30
N MET A 203 -12.92 -0.45 1.81
CA MET A 203 -13.07 -1.89 2.05
C MET A 203 -12.84 -2.23 3.52
N ASP A 204 -13.78 -2.96 4.13
CA ASP A 204 -13.64 -3.53 5.47
C ASP A 204 -12.68 -4.73 5.43
N LEU A 205 -11.60 -4.64 6.21
CA LEU A 205 -10.54 -5.66 6.29
C LEU A 205 -10.97 -6.88 7.12
N TYR A 206 -12.01 -6.74 7.94
CA TYR A 206 -12.41 -7.70 8.98
C TYR A 206 -13.78 -8.31 8.75
N MET A 207 -14.34 -8.22 7.53
CA MET A 207 -15.62 -8.87 7.21
C MET A 207 -15.55 -10.38 7.40
N LEU A 208 -16.46 -10.90 8.22
CA LEU A 208 -16.71 -12.33 8.34
C LEU A 208 -17.61 -12.79 7.18
N PRO A 209 -17.44 -14.03 6.67
CA PRO A 209 -18.38 -14.60 5.71
C PRO A 209 -19.81 -14.67 6.29
N SER A 210 -20.83 -14.42 5.48
CA SER A 210 -22.24 -14.37 5.91
C SER A 210 -22.76 -15.66 6.57
N TRP A 211 -22.13 -16.81 6.29
CA TRP A 211 -22.48 -18.11 6.88
C TRP A 211 -21.79 -18.39 8.23
N ALA A 212 -20.91 -17.51 8.72
CA ALA A 212 -20.10 -17.73 9.92
C ALA A 212 -20.84 -17.38 11.23
N THR A 213 -22.08 -17.85 11.41
CA THR A 213 -23.02 -17.29 12.40
C THR A 213 -23.33 -18.15 13.64
N SER A 214 -22.77 -19.35 13.82
CA SER A 214 -22.69 -19.96 15.16
C SER A 214 -21.71 -21.13 15.22
N PHE A 215 -20.85 -21.17 16.25
CA PHE A 215 -19.86 -22.23 16.41
C PHE A 215 -19.82 -22.76 17.86
N LYS A 216 -20.86 -23.49 18.27
CA LYS A 216 -20.87 -24.28 19.51
C LYS A 216 -20.26 -25.66 19.25
N PHE A 217 -19.03 -25.90 19.72
CA PHE A 217 -18.40 -27.23 19.64
C PHE A 217 -18.65 -28.04 20.92
N ARG A 218 -18.97 -29.34 20.79
CA ARG A 218 -18.88 -30.29 21.91
C ARG A 218 -17.40 -30.52 22.26
N LYS A 219 -17.07 -30.73 23.55
CA LYS A 219 -15.68 -30.88 24.05
C LYS A 219 -14.84 -31.91 23.27
N ASN A 220 -15.43 -33.06 22.93
CA ASN A 220 -14.74 -34.10 22.14
C ASN A 220 -14.44 -33.66 20.69
N ASN A 221 -15.32 -32.87 20.06
CA ASN A 221 -15.10 -32.36 18.70
C ASN A 221 -13.98 -31.31 18.66
N ALA A 222 -13.82 -30.53 19.73
CA ALA A 222 -12.76 -29.53 19.83
C ALA A 222 -11.35 -30.17 19.91
N HIS A 223 -11.23 -31.28 20.66
CA HIS A 223 -9.97 -32.02 20.74
C HIS A 223 -9.59 -32.67 19.39
N ILE A 224 -10.54 -33.35 18.74
CA ILE A 224 -10.35 -33.96 17.41
C ILE A 224 -9.97 -32.90 16.37
N MET A 225 -10.64 -31.74 16.39
CA MET A 225 -10.27 -30.61 15.53
C MET A 225 -8.84 -30.12 15.81
N GLY A 226 -8.45 -29.98 17.07
CA GLY A 226 -7.08 -29.60 17.45
C GLY A 226 -6.02 -30.60 16.97
N LEU A 227 -6.31 -31.89 17.01
CA LEU A 227 -5.44 -32.94 16.44
C LEU A 227 -5.34 -32.80 14.92
N CYS A 228 -6.47 -32.65 14.21
CA CYS A 228 -6.52 -32.44 12.77
C CYS A 228 -5.68 -31.22 12.34
N LEU A 229 -5.81 -30.09 13.03
CA LEU A 229 -5.03 -28.88 12.75
C LEU A 229 -3.54 -29.09 13.04
N THR A 230 -3.19 -29.82 14.10
CA THR A 230 -1.80 -30.15 14.43
C THR A 230 -1.14 -30.95 13.30
N TYR A 231 -1.79 -32.01 12.84
CA TYR A 231 -1.27 -32.82 11.73
C TYR A 231 -1.24 -32.04 10.41
N HIS A 232 -2.33 -31.35 10.08
CA HIS A 232 -2.46 -30.70 8.79
C HIS A 232 -1.60 -29.42 8.66
N VAL A 233 -1.60 -28.56 9.68
CA VAL A 233 -0.94 -27.24 9.63
C VAL A 233 0.47 -27.31 10.19
N ASN A 234 0.65 -27.86 11.39
CA ASN A 234 1.93 -27.81 12.08
C ASN A 234 2.93 -28.82 11.50
N LEU A 235 2.46 -30.04 11.25
CA LEU A 235 3.25 -31.13 10.65
C LEU A 235 3.17 -31.15 9.11
N GLY A 236 2.29 -30.32 8.51
CA GLY A 236 2.21 -30.15 7.07
C GLY A 236 1.68 -31.36 6.31
N LEU A 237 0.89 -32.22 6.94
CA LEU A 237 0.30 -33.39 6.28
C LEU A 237 -0.83 -32.98 5.32
N SER A 238 -1.01 -33.75 4.25
CA SER A 238 -2.18 -33.62 3.38
C SER A 238 -3.46 -33.98 4.14
N LEU A 239 -4.63 -33.58 3.61
CA LEU A 239 -5.93 -33.91 4.23
C LEU A 239 -6.14 -35.43 4.38
N ARG A 240 -5.71 -36.20 3.37
CA ARG A 240 -5.81 -37.68 3.39
C ARG A 240 -4.83 -38.29 4.37
N LYS A 241 -3.57 -37.81 4.41
CA LYS A 241 -2.58 -38.27 5.40
C LYS A 241 -2.96 -37.89 6.83
N THR A 242 -3.64 -36.76 7.01
CA THR A 242 -4.19 -36.37 8.31
C THR A 242 -5.30 -37.33 8.74
N ALA A 243 -6.24 -37.66 7.85
CA ALA A 243 -7.27 -38.65 8.15
C ALA A 243 -6.68 -40.05 8.45
N GLU A 244 -5.66 -40.46 7.69
CA GLU A 244 -4.90 -41.69 7.92
C GLU A 244 -4.23 -41.69 9.31
N ALA A 245 -3.53 -40.60 9.66
CA ALA A 245 -2.91 -40.45 10.98
C ALA A 245 -3.94 -40.48 12.13
N MET A 246 -5.11 -39.86 11.95
CA MET A 246 -6.19 -39.90 12.94
C MET A 246 -6.73 -41.32 13.14
N ARG A 247 -6.85 -42.11 12.06
CA ARG A 247 -7.28 -43.50 12.12
C ARG A 247 -6.21 -44.41 12.74
N GLU A 248 -4.96 -44.30 12.30
CA GLU A 248 -3.91 -45.27 12.65
C GLU A 248 -3.28 -45.00 14.02
N ILE A 249 -3.15 -43.72 14.41
CA ILE A 249 -2.50 -43.33 15.68
C ILE A 249 -3.55 -43.18 16.78
N HIS A 250 -4.72 -42.62 16.47
CA HIS A 250 -5.74 -42.28 17.48
C HIS A 250 -6.98 -43.18 17.43
N ASN A 251 -7.05 -44.14 16.49
CA ASN A 251 -8.24 -44.97 16.26
C ASN A 251 -9.53 -44.17 16.00
N ILE A 252 -9.39 -42.96 15.43
CA ILE A 252 -10.50 -42.05 15.12
C ILE A 252 -10.75 -42.07 13.62
N ASN A 253 -11.87 -42.68 13.21
CA ASN A 253 -12.24 -42.74 11.80
C ASN A 253 -12.91 -41.43 11.35
N ILE A 254 -12.18 -40.60 10.60
CA ILE A 254 -12.68 -39.35 10.02
C ILE A 254 -12.35 -39.28 8.54
N SER A 255 -13.22 -38.63 7.76
CA SER A 255 -12.95 -38.40 6.35
C SER A 255 -11.99 -37.21 6.14
N HIS A 256 -11.22 -37.25 5.06
CA HIS A 256 -10.40 -36.10 4.64
C HIS A 256 -11.24 -34.84 4.36
N THR A 257 -12.52 -34.99 3.99
CA THR A 257 -13.47 -33.87 3.82
C THR A 257 -13.83 -33.23 5.16
N MET A 258 -13.95 -34.02 6.23
CA MET A 258 -14.15 -33.51 7.58
C MET A 258 -12.93 -32.74 8.08
N VAL A 259 -11.71 -33.24 7.82
CA VAL A 259 -10.46 -32.49 8.10
C VAL A 259 -10.46 -31.14 7.40
N ALA A 260 -10.87 -31.08 6.12
CA ALA A 260 -10.96 -29.82 5.38
C ALA A 260 -12.01 -28.86 5.97
N SER A 261 -13.16 -29.39 6.42
CA SER A 261 -14.20 -28.62 7.08
C SER A 261 -13.71 -28.01 8.40
N TYR A 262 -12.98 -28.80 9.20
CA TYR A 262 -12.33 -28.31 10.43
C TYR A 262 -11.29 -27.23 10.15
N ALA A 263 -10.43 -27.41 9.16
CA ALA A 263 -9.45 -26.40 8.77
C ALA A 263 -10.14 -25.10 8.32
N ARG A 264 -11.16 -25.18 7.47
CA ARG A 264 -11.97 -24.03 7.04
C ARG A 264 -12.57 -23.29 8.23
N THR A 265 -13.21 -24.03 9.13
CA THR A 265 -13.89 -23.45 10.29
C THR A 265 -12.89 -22.75 11.21
N ALA A 266 -11.79 -23.42 11.52
CA ALA A 266 -10.72 -22.84 12.33
C ALA A 266 -10.14 -21.58 11.68
N ALA A 267 -9.90 -21.58 10.36
CA ALA A 267 -9.35 -20.43 9.65
C ALA A 267 -10.21 -19.17 9.79
N VAL A 268 -11.53 -19.31 9.75
CA VAL A 268 -12.47 -18.20 9.95
C VAL A 268 -12.44 -17.73 11.40
N LEU A 269 -12.40 -18.66 12.35
CA LEU A 269 -12.44 -18.34 13.78
C LEU A 269 -11.16 -17.68 14.29
N VAL A 270 -9.99 -18.17 13.86
CA VAL A 270 -8.70 -17.63 14.36
C VAL A 270 -8.36 -16.29 13.73
N LYS A 271 -8.89 -15.99 12.53
CA LYS A 271 -8.49 -14.81 11.77
C LYS A 271 -8.73 -13.51 12.56
N PRO A 272 -9.92 -13.22 13.13
CA PRO A 272 -10.15 -12.00 13.90
C PRO A 272 -9.14 -11.79 15.04
N PHE A 273 -8.77 -12.85 15.75
CA PHE A 273 -7.74 -12.77 16.78
C PHE A 273 -6.37 -12.41 16.19
N VAL A 274 -5.92 -13.12 15.16
CA VAL A 274 -4.64 -12.83 14.47
C VAL A 274 -4.61 -11.40 13.93
N ASP A 275 -5.75 -10.93 13.45
CA ASP A 275 -5.94 -9.65 12.78
C ASP A 275 -6.15 -8.46 13.72
N THR A 276 -6.50 -8.68 14.98
CA THR A 276 -6.68 -7.59 15.96
C THR A 276 -5.64 -7.61 17.07
N PHE A 277 -4.77 -8.62 17.10
CA PHE A 277 -3.70 -8.74 18.10
C PHE A 277 -2.77 -7.51 18.12
N ASP A 278 -2.43 -7.02 19.32
CA ASP A 278 -1.50 -5.90 19.53
C ASP A 278 -0.05 -6.37 19.38
N TYR A 279 0.42 -6.46 18.13
CA TYR A 279 1.78 -6.90 17.80
C TYR A 279 2.89 -5.95 18.25
N LYS A 280 2.56 -4.70 18.62
CA LYS A 280 3.54 -3.64 18.94
C LYS A 280 4.66 -3.58 17.87
N PRO A 281 4.29 -3.36 16.59
CA PRO A 281 5.21 -3.51 15.48
C PRO A 281 6.40 -2.54 15.57
N SER A 282 7.58 -3.02 15.18
CA SER A 282 8.74 -2.14 15.01
C SER A 282 8.61 -1.25 13.76
N ASN A 283 9.49 -0.26 13.65
CA ASN A 283 9.57 0.59 12.46
C ASN A 283 10.27 -0.07 11.26
N ASN A 284 10.64 -1.36 11.33
CA ASN A 284 11.39 -2.04 10.27
C ASN A 284 10.56 -3.17 9.66
N LEU A 285 9.90 -2.90 8.54
CA LEU A 285 9.06 -3.88 7.86
C LEU A 285 9.73 -4.34 6.56
N ALA A 286 9.56 -5.62 6.25
CA ALA A 286 9.93 -6.19 4.96
C ALA A 286 8.70 -6.82 4.30
N ALA A 287 8.57 -6.62 2.99
CA ALA A 287 7.48 -7.12 2.18
C ALA A 287 8.01 -7.91 0.98
N ASP A 288 7.34 -9.01 0.66
CA ASP A 288 7.61 -9.79 -0.53
C ASP A 288 6.35 -10.57 -0.95
N GLU A 289 6.32 -10.97 -2.22
CA GLU A 289 5.25 -11.78 -2.78
C GLU A 289 5.78 -13.08 -3.38
N THR A 290 4.99 -14.14 -3.28
CA THR A 290 5.43 -15.46 -3.74
C THR A 290 4.35 -16.25 -4.45
N TYR A 291 4.74 -17.05 -5.44
CA TYR A 291 3.82 -17.73 -6.36
C TYR A 291 3.19 -19.00 -5.79
N ILE A 292 1.87 -19.08 -5.76
CA ILE A 292 1.10 -20.30 -5.45
C ILE A 292 0.29 -20.73 -6.67
N LYS A 293 -0.46 -21.84 -6.55
CA LYS A 293 -1.39 -22.34 -7.55
C LYS A 293 -2.78 -22.46 -6.95
N ILE A 294 -3.78 -21.93 -7.65
CA ILE A 294 -5.21 -22.07 -7.32
C ILE A 294 -5.90 -22.60 -8.57
N LYS A 295 -6.62 -23.71 -8.47
CA LYS A 295 -7.25 -24.41 -9.61
C LYS A 295 -6.27 -24.69 -10.76
N GLY A 296 -5.01 -24.97 -10.42
CA GLY A 296 -3.92 -25.18 -11.38
C GLY A 296 -3.33 -23.90 -12.01
N LEU A 297 -3.95 -22.73 -11.81
CA LEU A 297 -3.50 -21.44 -12.33
C LEU A 297 -2.53 -20.75 -11.35
N LYS A 298 -1.60 -19.95 -11.89
CA LYS A 298 -0.65 -19.17 -11.07
C LYS A 298 -1.41 -18.09 -10.30
N ALA A 299 -1.17 -18.04 -9.00
CA ALA A 299 -1.68 -17.03 -8.06
C ALA A 299 -0.54 -16.58 -7.13
N TYR A 300 -0.82 -15.67 -6.20
CA TYR A 300 0.18 -14.97 -5.40
C TYR A 300 -0.24 -14.93 -3.92
N VAL A 301 0.75 -15.01 -3.03
CA VAL A 301 0.62 -14.67 -1.61
C VAL A 301 1.54 -13.49 -1.34
N TRP A 302 0.97 -12.43 -0.79
CA TRP A 302 1.68 -11.24 -0.33
C TRP A 302 1.91 -11.37 1.16
N LEU A 303 3.13 -11.11 1.63
CA LEU A 303 3.50 -11.16 3.05
C LEU A 303 4.26 -9.90 3.43
N ILE A 304 3.88 -9.30 4.56
CA ILE A 304 4.59 -8.21 5.21
C ILE A 304 4.93 -8.66 6.63
N MET A 305 6.22 -8.65 6.96
CA MET A 305 6.72 -9.01 8.28
C MET A 305 7.41 -7.85 8.97
N ASP A 306 7.30 -7.79 10.28
CA ASP A 306 8.24 -7.02 11.10
C ASP A 306 9.56 -7.78 11.19
N THR A 307 10.64 -7.13 10.84
CA THR A 307 11.96 -7.75 10.72
C THR A 307 12.68 -7.87 12.06
N VAL A 308 12.19 -7.18 13.11
CA VAL A 308 12.67 -7.28 14.48
C VAL A 308 11.99 -8.45 15.18
N SER A 309 10.67 -8.40 15.36
CA SER A 309 9.89 -9.49 16.00
C SER A 309 9.77 -10.74 15.14
N ARG A 310 9.97 -10.62 13.82
CA ARG A 310 9.69 -11.64 12.78
C ARG A 310 8.21 -11.94 12.57
N SER A 311 7.30 -11.24 13.27
CA SER A 311 5.85 -11.47 13.15
C SER A 311 5.33 -11.04 11.79
N ILE A 312 4.43 -11.85 11.22
CA ILE A 312 3.71 -11.49 10.01
C ILE A 312 2.61 -10.51 10.41
N LEU A 313 2.61 -9.31 9.84
CA LEU A 313 1.66 -8.25 10.17
C LEU A 313 0.57 -8.07 9.12
N GLY A 314 0.91 -8.33 7.85
CA GLY A 314 -0.03 -8.24 6.73
C GLY A 314 0.15 -9.42 5.78
N TYR A 315 -0.97 -9.93 5.28
CA TYR A 315 -0.95 -11.05 4.34
C TYR A 315 -2.22 -11.08 3.47
N GLN A 316 -2.07 -11.37 2.17
CA GLN A 316 -3.19 -11.51 1.25
C GLN A 316 -2.93 -12.58 0.20
N VAL A 317 -4.01 -13.21 -0.28
CA VAL A 317 -3.99 -14.13 -1.43
C VAL A 317 -4.62 -13.42 -2.63
N SER A 318 -4.01 -13.53 -3.80
CA SER A 318 -4.56 -12.93 -5.02
C SER A 318 -4.31 -13.76 -6.28
N ASN A 319 -5.28 -13.72 -7.20
CA ASN A 319 -5.16 -14.38 -8.51
C ASN A 319 -4.31 -13.58 -9.52
N SER A 320 -3.95 -12.34 -9.18
CA SER A 320 -3.10 -11.47 -9.98
C SER A 320 -2.03 -10.80 -9.13
N ARG A 321 -0.88 -10.49 -9.74
CA ARG A 321 0.18 -9.66 -9.14
C ARG A 321 -0.19 -8.20 -9.41
N ASP A 322 -1.26 -7.72 -8.79
CA ASP A 322 -1.78 -6.35 -8.98
C ASP A 322 -1.52 -5.48 -7.74
N VAL A 323 -1.67 -4.17 -7.91
CA VAL A 323 -1.51 -3.18 -6.84
C VAL A 323 -2.58 -3.26 -5.74
N GLY A 324 -3.80 -3.71 -6.06
CA GLY A 324 -4.89 -3.82 -5.09
C GLY A 324 -4.56 -4.74 -3.91
N PRO A 325 -4.20 -6.02 -4.14
CA PRO A 325 -3.73 -6.93 -3.10
C PRO A 325 -2.55 -6.38 -2.28
N CYS A 326 -1.62 -5.68 -2.94
CA CYS A 326 -0.50 -5.01 -2.27
C CYS A 326 -0.99 -3.93 -1.28
N ILE A 327 -1.90 -3.05 -1.71
CA ILE A 327 -2.52 -2.03 -0.85
C ILE A 327 -3.23 -2.68 0.34
N LEU A 328 -4.05 -3.71 0.11
CA LEU A 328 -4.78 -4.40 1.18
C LEU A 328 -3.82 -5.03 2.20
N THR A 329 -2.73 -5.65 1.73
CA THR A 329 -1.70 -6.23 2.60
C THR A 329 -1.00 -5.16 3.43
N MET A 330 -0.63 -4.03 2.82
CA MET A 330 -0.04 -2.89 3.52
C MET A 330 -1.02 -2.27 4.52
N ARG A 331 -2.31 -2.16 4.17
CA ARG A 331 -3.36 -1.67 5.09
C ARG A 331 -3.42 -2.55 6.33
N MET A 332 -3.46 -3.88 6.16
CA MET A 332 -3.44 -4.82 7.29
C MET A 332 -2.21 -4.65 8.19
N ALA A 333 -1.02 -4.48 7.60
CA ALA A 333 0.21 -4.30 8.37
C ALA A 333 0.26 -2.95 9.09
N PHE A 334 -0.19 -1.87 8.44
CA PHE A 334 -0.15 -0.52 9.00
C PHE A 334 -1.23 -0.27 10.06
N ASP A 335 -2.35 -1.00 10.00
CA ASP A 335 -3.40 -0.97 11.01
C ASP A 335 -2.90 -1.49 12.38
N LYS A 336 -1.79 -2.24 12.41
CA LYS A 336 -1.17 -2.72 13.65
C LYS A 336 -0.49 -1.62 14.46
N PHE A 337 -0.26 -0.44 13.87
CA PHE A 337 0.35 0.68 14.57
C PHE A 337 -0.71 1.52 15.26
N LYS A 338 -0.64 1.64 16.59
CA LYS A 338 -1.50 2.58 17.35
C LYS A 338 -1.35 4.02 16.86
N LYS A 339 -0.12 4.40 16.51
CA LYS A 339 0.21 5.66 15.84
C LYS A 339 1.17 5.36 14.70
N PHE A 340 0.79 5.73 13.48
CA PHE A 340 1.59 5.46 12.30
C PHE A 340 2.95 6.21 12.38
N PRO A 341 4.09 5.52 12.17
CA PRO A 341 5.42 6.11 12.34
C PRO A 341 5.84 7.10 11.23
N GLY A 342 5.08 7.21 10.13
CA GLY A 342 5.40 8.12 9.03
C GLY A 342 6.77 7.82 8.42
N LYS A 343 7.60 8.85 8.21
CA LYS A 343 8.95 8.73 7.65
C LYS A 343 9.93 7.91 8.50
N ALA A 344 9.62 7.65 9.77
CA ALA A 344 10.44 6.78 10.60
C ALA A 344 10.29 5.29 10.20
N LEU A 345 9.25 4.94 9.44
CA LEU A 345 9.06 3.60 8.91
C LEU A 345 10.11 3.29 7.84
N LYS A 346 10.93 2.27 8.09
CA LYS A 346 11.77 1.64 7.09
C LYS A 346 10.99 0.49 6.47
N PHE A 347 10.39 0.72 5.30
CA PHE A 347 9.63 -0.28 4.55
C PHE A 347 10.46 -0.80 3.38
N ILE A 348 10.88 -2.07 3.45
CA ILE A 348 11.80 -2.67 2.49
C ILE A 348 11.02 -3.67 1.63
N ALA A 349 11.12 -3.55 0.32
CA ALA A 349 10.43 -4.44 -0.62
C ALA A 349 11.29 -4.71 -1.86
N ASP A 350 10.88 -5.69 -2.67
CA ASP A 350 11.48 -5.91 -3.98
C ASP A 350 11.20 -4.72 -4.92
N GLY A 351 11.92 -4.66 -6.05
CA GLY A 351 11.75 -3.65 -7.11
C GLY A 351 10.40 -3.69 -7.83
N TYR A 352 9.37 -4.27 -7.24
CA TYR A 352 8.06 -4.38 -7.88
C TYR A 352 7.28 -3.07 -7.80
N SER A 353 6.71 -2.66 -8.92
CA SER A 353 6.04 -1.36 -9.05
C SER A 353 4.82 -1.18 -8.16
N ALA A 354 4.18 -2.25 -7.67
CA ALA A 354 2.99 -2.14 -6.84
C ALA A 354 3.27 -1.45 -5.50
N TYR A 355 4.43 -1.66 -4.88
CA TYR A 355 4.73 -1.05 -3.58
C TYR A 355 4.78 0.49 -3.67
N PRO A 356 5.55 1.11 -4.59
CA PRO A 356 5.51 2.56 -4.78
C PRO A 356 4.09 3.11 -5.06
N LEU A 357 3.30 2.38 -5.84
CA LEU A 357 1.92 2.77 -6.14
C LEU A 357 1.02 2.71 -4.91
N ALA A 358 1.21 1.71 -4.06
CA ALA A 358 0.49 1.62 -2.81
C ALA A 358 0.85 2.79 -1.87
N ALA A 359 2.14 3.12 -1.71
CA ALA A 359 2.57 4.28 -0.92
C ALA A 359 1.99 5.60 -1.44
N GLN A 360 1.87 5.78 -2.76
CA GLN A 360 1.17 6.92 -3.34
C GLN A 360 -0.29 7.01 -2.86
N GLN A 361 -1.01 5.88 -2.82
CA GLN A 361 -2.39 5.87 -2.35
C GLN A 361 -2.50 6.18 -0.84
N PHE A 362 -1.60 5.66 0.00
CA PHE A 362 -1.56 6.03 1.42
C PHE A 362 -1.32 7.52 1.64
N LYS A 363 -0.51 8.16 0.78
CA LYS A 363 -0.28 9.60 0.82
C LYS A 363 -1.54 10.40 0.46
N ILE A 364 -2.34 9.93 -0.50
CA ILE A 364 -3.58 10.60 -0.92
C ILE A 364 -4.64 10.47 0.19
N GLU A 365 -4.90 9.25 0.65
CA GLU A 365 -6.03 8.94 1.54
C GLU A 365 -5.76 9.26 3.01
N LYS A 366 -4.53 9.04 3.47
CA LYS A 366 -4.15 9.16 4.89
C LYS A 366 -3.14 10.26 5.16
N LYS A 367 -2.62 10.93 4.13
CA LYS A 367 -1.50 11.89 4.23
C LYS A 367 -0.25 11.28 4.86
N TRP A 368 -0.08 9.96 4.72
CA TRP A 368 1.08 9.25 5.25
C TRP A 368 2.19 9.23 4.21
N ASP A 369 3.34 9.82 4.57
CA ASP A 369 4.56 9.69 3.78
C ASP A 369 5.23 8.35 4.12
N VAL A 370 5.06 7.37 3.24
CA VAL A 370 5.70 6.05 3.33
C VAL A 370 6.86 6.00 2.34
N ASP A 371 8.08 5.86 2.86
CA ASP A 371 9.25 5.67 2.02
C ASP A 371 9.50 4.18 1.80
N ILE A 372 9.70 3.78 0.55
CA ILE A 372 9.89 2.38 0.16
C ILE A 372 11.31 2.22 -0.34
N THR A 373 12.10 1.49 0.43
CA THR A 373 13.45 1.11 0.03
C THR A 373 13.38 -0.13 -0.85
N GLN A 374 13.65 0.04 -2.15
CA GLN A 374 13.65 -1.06 -3.11
C GLN A 374 15.02 -1.73 -3.15
N VAL A 375 15.06 -3.06 -2.95
CA VAL A 375 16.30 -3.84 -3.01
C VAL A 375 16.27 -4.75 -4.25
N ILE A 376 16.87 -4.30 -5.34
CA ILE A 376 16.83 -4.98 -6.66
C ILE A 376 18.08 -5.84 -6.86
N GLY A 377 17.90 -7.03 -7.46
CA GLY A 377 19.01 -7.88 -7.88
C GLY A 377 19.59 -8.79 -6.79
N LEU A 378 20.52 -9.65 -7.22
CA LEU A 378 21.23 -10.65 -6.40
C LEU A 378 22.64 -10.18 -5.98
N THR A 379 23.17 -9.15 -6.60
CA THR A 379 24.53 -8.62 -6.39
C THR A 379 24.53 -7.38 -5.51
N ASN A 380 25.58 -7.18 -4.72
CA ASN A 380 25.74 -6.03 -3.81
C ASN A 380 26.38 -4.85 -4.54
N ASP A 381 25.84 -4.50 -5.71
CA ASP A 381 26.48 -3.50 -6.56
C ASP A 381 26.28 -2.07 -6.01
N ASP A 382 25.25 -1.86 -5.18
CA ASP A 382 24.89 -0.58 -4.57
C ASP A 382 24.97 -0.59 -3.03
N ALA A 383 25.41 0.53 -2.42
CA ALA A 383 25.57 0.64 -0.96
C ALA A 383 24.26 0.49 -0.19
N VAL A 384 23.15 1.01 -0.73
CA VAL A 384 21.78 0.86 -0.19
C VAL A 384 21.35 -0.61 -0.18
N THR A 385 21.61 -1.31 -1.28
CA THR A 385 21.36 -2.75 -1.40
C THR A 385 22.15 -3.53 -0.34
N LYS A 386 23.41 -3.16 -0.07
CA LYS A 386 24.24 -3.83 0.95
C LYS A 386 23.69 -3.61 2.36
N GLU A 387 23.26 -2.40 2.71
CA GLU A 387 22.70 -2.08 4.04
C GLU A 387 21.36 -2.79 4.29
N HIS A 388 20.47 -2.81 3.30
CA HIS A 388 19.10 -3.30 3.47
C HIS A 388 18.91 -4.79 3.13
N ARG A 389 19.94 -5.47 2.60
CA ARG A 389 19.91 -6.90 2.27
C ARG A 389 19.56 -7.85 3.43
N PRO A 390 20.02 -7.62 4.68
CA PRO A 390 19.64 -8.50 5.79
C PRO A 390 18.13 -8.57 6.02
N PHE A 391 17.39 -7.50 5.71
CA PHE A 391 15.94 -7.47 5.80
C PHE A 391 15.28 -8.31 4.69
N LYS A 392 15.79 -8.22 3.46
CA LYS A 392 15.36 -9.05 2.33
C LYS A 392 15.57 -10.54 2.61
N GLN A 393 16.73 -10.91 3.16
CA GLN A 393 17.03 -12.30 3.51
C GLN A 393 16.06 -12.88 4.56
N LYS A 394 15.57 -12.05 5.49
CA LYS A 394 14.56 -12.48 6.49
C LYS A 394 13.22 -12.82 5.83
N ILE A 395 12.72 -11.97 4.92
CA ILE A 395 11.45 -12.23 4.22
C ILE A 395 11.58 -13.39 3.21
N GLU A 396 12.72 -13.55 2.54
CA GLU A 396 12.98 -14.72 1.70
C GLU A 396 12.98 -16.03 2.50
N ARG A 397 13.51 -16.01 3.74
CA ARG A 397 13.46 -17.15 4.66
C ARG A 397 12.03 -17.44 5.11
N LEU A 398 11.22 -16.42 5.35
CA LEU A 398 9.78 -16.57 5.62
C LEU A 398 9.10 -17.27 4.44
N ASN A 399 9.32 -16.78 3.22
CA ASN A 399 8.76 -17.35 2.00
C ASN A 399 9.17 -18.81 1.80
N ARG A 400 10.42 -19.16 2.06
CA ARG A 400 10.89 -20.56 1.99
C ARG A 400 10.18 -21.45 3.01
N THR A 401 9.95 -20.94 4.22
CA THR A 401 9.24 -21.65 5.29
C THR A 401 7.78 -21.91 4.88
N PHE A 402 7.11 -20.90 4.32
CA PHE A 402 5.76 -21.06 3.76
C PHE A 402 5.74 -22.08 2.61
N LYS A 403 6.70 -22.00 1.69
CA LYS A 403 6.79 -22.91 0.55
C LYS A 403 7.01 -24.36 0.96
N ALA A 404 7.73 -24.62 2.05
CA ALA A 404 7.91 -25.96 2.56
C ALA A 404 6.56 -26.60 2.95
N SER A 405 5.70 -25.89 3.69
CA SER A 405 4.36 -26.37 4.03
C SER A 405 3.41 -26.41 2.83
N TYR A 406 3.51 -25.42 1.93
CA TYR A 406 2.64 -25.33 0.76
C TYR A 406 2.91 -26.42 -0.29
N ARG A 407 4.17 -26.86 -0.47
CA ARG A 407 4.53 -27.87 -1.49
C ARG A 407 3.73 -29.17 -1.35
N VAL A 408 3.42 -29.58 -0.11
CA VAL A 408 2.65 -30.80 0.17
C VAL A 408 1.20 -30.71 -0.32
N THR A 409 0.67 -29.51 -0.50
CA THR A 409 -0.72 -29.33 -0.98
C THR A 409 -0.84 -29.49 -2.49
N CYS A 410 0.27 -29.43 -3.25
CA CYS A 410 0.29 -29.38 -4.72
C CYS A 410 -0.55 -28.23 -5.33
N GLY A 411 -0.85 -27.19 -4.55
CA GLY A 411 -1.79 -26.13 -4.92
C GLY A 411 -3.10 -26.18 -4.13
N TYR A 412 -4.00 -25.24 -4.41
CA TYR A 412 -5.34 -25.18 -3.81
C TYR A 412 -6.41 -25.44 -4.87
N GLY A 413 -7.46 -26.17 -4.51
CA GLY A 413 -8.58 -26.46 -5.40
C GLY A 413 -9.59 -25.31 -5.53
N THR A 414 -9.63 -24.38 -4.57
CA THR A 414 -10.53 -23.22 -4.56
C THR A 414 -9.82 -21.98 -4.03
N ASP A 415 -10.35 -20.80 -4.38
CA ASP A 415 -9.85 -19.51 -3.90
C ASP A 415 -9.96 -19.42 -2.35
N ASP A 416 -11.13 -19.81 -1.81
CA ASP A 416 -11.36 -19.92 -0.37
C ASP A 416 -10.37 -20.87 0.32
N GLY A 417 -10.06 -22.01 -0.31
CA GLY A 417 -9.11 -22.97 0.24
C GLY A 417 -7.71 -22.39 0.38
N ALA A 418 -7.28 -21.56 -0.58
CA ALA A 418 -6.02 -20.84 -0.51
C ALA A 418 -6.02 -19.81 0.63
N TYR A 419 -7.10 -19.03 0.74
CA TYR A 419 -7.28 -18.05 1.80
C TYR A 419 -7.24 -18.69 3.19
N TYR A 420 -8.02 -19.76 3.42
CA TYR A 420 -8.05 -20.46 4.70
C TYR A 420 -6.71 -21.10 5.04
N GLY A 421 -6.04 -21.69 4.06
CA GLY A 421 -4.71 -22.28 4.24
C GLY A 421 -3.67 -21.24 4.69
N VAL A 422 -3.66 -20.07 4.07
CA VAL A 422 -2.76 -18.97 4.45
C VAL A 422 -3.11 -18.42 5.83
N ASN A 423 -4.39 -18.21 6.15
CA ASN A 423 -4.82 -17.74 7.47
C ASN A 423 -4.34 -18.66 8.60
N LEU A 424 -4.55 -19.98 8.45
CA LEU A 424 -4.09 -20.97 9.43
C LEU A 424 -2.58 -21.01 9.54
N TRP A 425 -1.89 -20.91 8.41
CA TRP A 425 -0.43 -20.91 8.41
C TRP A 425 0.14 -19.69 9.11
N VAL A 426 -0.44 -18.50 8.91
CA VAL A 426 -0.04 -17.27 9.61
C VAL A 426 -0.33 -17.38 11.11
N ALA A 427 -1.50 -17.88 11.49
CA ALA A 427 -1.85 -18.12 12.90
C ALA A 427 -0.82 -19.06 13.57
N TYR A 428 -0.51 -20.17 12.90
CA TYR A 428 0.52 -21.10 13.34
C TYR A 428 1.89 -20.43 13.45
N TYR A 429 2.32 -19.71 12.41
CA TYR A 429 3.63 -19.07 12.35
C TYR A 429 3.81 -18.03 13.47
N ASN A 430 2.82 -17.18 13.70
CA ASN A 430 2.92 -16.08 14.68
C ASN A 430 2.80 -16.56 16.14
N PHE A 431 1.90 -17.52 16.43
CA PHE A 431 1.48 -17.81 17.81
C PHE A 431 1.79 -19.21 18.31
N LEU A 432 2.05 -20.18 17.43
CA LEU A 432 2.19 -21.60 17.81
C LEU A 432 3.56 -22.19 17.49
N ARG A 433 4.15 -21.79 16.37
CA ARG A 433 5.42 -22.31 15.88
C ARG A 433 6.57 -21.79 16.75
N PRO A 434 7.41 -22.65 17.33
CA PRO A 434 8.64 -22.20 17.97
C PRO A 434 9.66 -21.70 16.94
N HIS A 435 10.33 -20.58 17.25
CA HIS A 435 11.28 -19.97 16.31
C HIS A 435 12.72 -20.01 16.80
N GLU A 436 13.64 -20.14 15.86
CA GLU A 436 15.08 -20.13 16.11
C GLU A 436 15.56 -18.83 16.79
N LEU A 437 14.87 -17.72 16.55
CA LEU A 437 15.12 -16.44 17.23
C LEU A 437 15.17 -16.60 18.77
N TYR A 438 14.39 -17.54 19.31
CA TYR A 438 14.33 -17.85 20.74
C TYR A 438 14.81 -19.27 21.03
N GLY A 439 15.79 -19.78 20.27
CA GLY A 439 16.33 -21.12 20.45
C GLY A 439 15.31 -22.24 20.29
N ARG A 440 14.23 -22.00 19.51
CA ARG A 440 13.07 -22.89 19.32
C ARG A 440 12.30 -23.23 20.61
N LYS A 441 12.38 -22.37 21.64
CA LYS A 441 11.69 -22.59 22.92
C LYS A 441 10.27 -22.00 22.96
N ARG A 442 10.00 -20.95 22.20
CA ARG A 442 8.72 -20.22 22.23
C ARG A 442 8.32 -19.65 20.85
N PRO A 443 7.02 -19.33 20.63
CA PRO A 443 6.53 -18.64 19.44
C PRO A 443 6.98 -17.18 19.38
N LEU A 444 6.59 -16.47 18.31
CA LEU A 444 6.94 -15.04 18.15
C LEU A 444 6.16 -14.16 19.10
N ASN A 445 4.87 -14.42 19.21
CA ASN A 445 3.94 -13.65 20.03
C ASN A 445 3.42 -14.57 21.14
N GLU A 446 3.78 -14.24 22.38
CA GLU A 446 3.29 -14.97 23.54
C GLU A 446 1.91 -14.45 23.95
N VAL A 447 1.04 -15.38 24.27
CA VAL A 447 -0.31 -15.13 24.77
C VAL A 447 -0.42 -15.93 26.06
N ASP A 448 -0.76 -15.26 27.17
CA ASP A 448 -0.68 -15.89 28.49
C ASP A 448 -1.52 -17.16 28.59
N MET A 449 -2.74 -17.15 28.03
CA MET A 449 -3.60 -18.34 27.98
C MET A 449 -2.96 -19.54 27.24
N LEU A 450 -2.04 -19.31 26.30
CA LEU A 450 -1.39 -20.39 25.54
C LEU A 450 -0.19 -21.02 26.26
N LYS A 451 0.33 -20.39 27.32
CA LYS A 451 1.49 -20.90 28.07
C LYS A 451 1.15 -22.20 28.78
N ASP A 452 -0.04 -22.28 29.37
CA ASP A 452 -0.50 -23.43 30.16
C ASP A 452 -1.30 -24.46 29.36
N ALA A 453 -1.46 -24.23 28.05
CA ALA A 453 -2.29 -25.04 27.16
C ALA A 453 -1.79 -26.50 26.94
N GLY A 454 -0.65 -26.86 27.55
CA GLY A 454 -0.02 -28.16 27.40
C GLY A 454 0.42 -28.43 25.97
N ASN A 455 -0.32 -29.28 25.26
CA ASN A 455 0.01 -29.77 23.92
C ASN A 455 -0.60 -28.91 22.79
N MET A 456 -0.19 -29.20 21.55
CA MET A 456 -0.57 -28.42 20.38
C MET A 456 -2.09 -28.42 20.07
N PRO A 457 -2.82 -29.55 20.22
CA PRO A 457 -4.28 -29.55 20.15
C PRO A 457 -4.95 -28.60 21.15
N GLY A 458 -4.45 -28.52 22.39
CA GLY A 458 -4.93 -27.57 23.39
C GLY A 458 -4.68 -26.12 22.97
N LYS A 459 -3.48 -25.83 22.46
CA LYS A 459 -3.15 -24.49 21.94
C LYS A 459 -4.05 -24.05 20.79
N TRP A 460 -4.38 -24.95 19.85
CA TRP A 460 -5.32 -24.66 18.78
C TRP A 460 -6.73 -24.33 19.30
N GLN A 461 -7.23 -25.08 20.28
CA GLN A 461 -8.53 -24.81 20.90
C GLN A 461 -8.58 -23.43 21.53
N LEU A 462 -7.51 -23.03 22.23
CA LEU A 462 -7.45 -21.72 22.88
C LEU A 462 -7.32 -20.56 21.88
N ILE A 463 -6.55 -20.70 20.80
CA ILE A 463 -6.53 -19.68 19.74
C ILE A 463 -7.91 -19.52 19.10
N ILE A 464 -8.62 -20.63 18.85
CA ILE A 464 -9.98 -20.59 18.32
C ILE A 464 -10.92 -19.89 19.30
N PHE A 465 -10.81 -20.21 20.59
CA PHE A 465 -11.58 -19.54 21.65
C PHE A 465 -11.33 -18.03 21.69
N LEU A 466 -10.06 -17.60 21.65
CA LEU A 466 -9.69 -16.18 21.61
C LEU A 466 -10.28 -15.48 20.39
N GLY A 467 -10.25 -16.15 19.23
CA GLY A 467 -10.92 -15.71 18.02
C GLY A 467 -12.42 -15.48 18.19
N GLN A 468 -13.10 -16.43 18.83
CA GLN A 468 -14.52 -16.32 19.14
C GLN A 468 -14.83 -15.14 20.08
N GLN A 469 -14.00 -14.90 21.10
CA GLN A 469 -14.16 -13.76 22.01
C GLN A 469 -14.05 -12.43 21.24
N VAL A 470 -13.10 -12.30 20.31
CA VAL A 470 -12.97 -11.10 19.48
C VAL A 470 -14.21 -10.89 18.61
N ILE A 471 -14.75 -11.96 18.02
CA ILE A 471 -15.98 -11.87 17.21
C ILE A 471 -17.16 -11.38 18.05
N LEU A 472 -17.36 -11.94 19.25
CA LEU A 472 -18.42 -11.54 20.17
C LEU A 472 -18.32 -10.06 20.54
N ASN A 473 -17.14 -9.61 20.97
CA ASN A 473 -16.91 -8.20 21.32
C ASN A 473 -17.18 -7.26 20.14
N THR A 474 -16.81 -7.67 18.92
CA THR A 474 -17.04 -6.88 17.70
C THR A 474 -18.54 -6.77 17.37
N GLN A 475 -19.31 -7.84 17.59
CA GLN A 475 -20.77 -7.85 17.39
C GLN A 475 -21.49 -6.97 18.41
N GLU A 476 -21.09 -7.03 19.68
CA GLU A 476 -21.62 -6.17 20.75
C GLU A 476 -21.35 -4.69 20.42
N THR A 477 -20.11 -4.34 20.03
CA THR A 477 -19.73 -2.96 19.70
C THR A 477 -20.45 -2.40 18.47
N LYS A 478 -20.88 -3.25 17.53
CA LYS A 478 -21.66 -2.83 16.34
C LYS A 478 -23.16 -2.64 16.62
N SER A 479 -23.66 -3.20 17.72
CA SER A 479 -25.07 -3.16 18.11
C SER A 479 -25.39 -2.00 19.06
N SER A 480 -24.36 -1.44 19.70
CA SER A 480 -24.34 -0.19 20.46
C SER A 480 -23.95 0.99 19.60
#